data_AF-A0A9D7VJF5-F1
#
_entry.id   AF-A0A9D7VJF5-F1
#
_cell.length_a   1.000
_cell.length_b   1.000
_cell.length_c   1.000
_cell.angle_alpha   90.00
_cell.angle_beta   90.00
_cell.angle_gamma   90.00
#
_symmetry.space_group_name_H-M   'P 1'
#
loop_
_entity.id
_entity.type
_entity.pdbx_description
1 polymer ?
#
loop_
_entity_poly.entity_id
_entity_poly.type
_entity_poly.pdbx_seq_one_letter_code
_entity_poly.pdbx_strand_id
1 'polypeptide(L)'
;MRVSSPQGRFAAGADHLDGRVCLDVEAYGKHLVYRFDGESYLHVHLGLFGRIKKRKLPAPEPVGAVRVRLEGDTHLVDINGPAICETLDGDGFQALTGRIGPDVARRCRSRTPFTGFRAAAPASAG
;
A
#
# COMPACT_ATOMS: atom_id res chain seq x y z
N MET A 1 -1.87 8.78 6.50
CA MET A 1 -1.59 7.35 6.83
C MET A 1 -0.14 7.26 7.26
N ARG A 2 0.23 6.38 8.20
CA ARG A 2 1.63 6.20 8.58
C ARG A 2 2.26 5.04 7.81
N VAL A 3 3.44 5.25 7.25
CA VAL A 3 4.20 4.26 6.47
C VAL A 3 5.60 4.16 7.04
N SER A 4 6.07 2.95 7.31
CA SER A 4 7.42 2.73 7.84
C SER A 4 8.07 1.49 7.24
N SER A 5 9.41 1.43 7.27
CA SER A 5 10.18 0.24 6.87
C SER A 5 10.98 -0.29 8.07
N PRO A 6 10.41 -1.17 8.91
CA PRO A 6 11.10 -1.67 10.10
C PRO A 6 12.44 -2.38 9.80
N GLN A 7 12.53 -3.07 8.66
CA GLN A 7 13.78 -3.68 8.19
C GLN A 7 14.74 -2.67 7.52
N GLY A 8 14.30 -1.43 7.25
CA GLY A 8 15.08 -0.38 6.61
C GLY A 8 15.27 -0.54 5.09
N ARG A 9 15.00 -1.72 4.51
CA ARG A 9 15.22 -1.99 3.07
C ARG A 9 14.25 -1.27 2.12
N PHE A 10 13.28 -0.53 2.65
CA PHE A 10 12.37 0.34 1.90
C PHE A 10 12.27 1.72 2.60
N ALA A 11 13.29 2.15 3.34
CA ALA A 11 13.24 3.39 4.13
C ALA A 11 12.89 4.62 3.28
N ALA A 12 13.62 4.88 2.19
CA ALA A 12 13.37 6.05 1.34
C ALA A 12 11.96 6.09 0.75
N GLY A 13 11.42 4.93 0.34
CA GLY A 13 10.06 4.84 -0.18
C GLY A 13 9.01 4.98 0.91
N ALA A 14 9.29 4.50 2.13
CA ALA A 14 8.43 4.72 3.29
C ALA A 14 8.38 6.21 3.65
N ASP A 15 9.53 6.88 3.70
CA ASP A 15 9.62 8.32 3.99
C ASP A 15 8.88 9.15 2.95
N HIS A 16 8.96 8.78 1.67
CA HIS A 16 8.22 9.46 0.59
C HIS A 16 6.70 9.32 0.73
N LEU A 17 6.22 8.20 1.28
CA LEU A 17 4.81 7.88 1.41
C LEU A 17 4.22 8.20 2.79
N ASP A 18 5.06 8.44 3.79
CA ASP A 18 4.60 8.68 5.16
C ASP A 18 3.77 9.97 5.23
N GLY A 19 2.72 9.93 6.05
CA GLY A 19 1.75 11.03 6.19
C GLY A 19 0.71 11.12 5.06
N ARG A 20 0.97 10.58 3.86
CA ARG A 20 0.07 10.66 2.70
C ARG A 20 -1.27 9.96 2.89
N VAL A 21 -2.24 10.30 2.04
CA VAL A 21 -3.55 9.64 2.02
C VAL A 21 -3.51 8.48 1.03
N CYS A 22 -3.74 7.25 1.50
CA CYS A 22 -3.99 6.12 0.61
C CYS A 22 -5.42 6.19 0.09
N LEU A 23 -5.56 6.36 -1.22
CA LEU A 23 -6.84 6.59 -1.91
C LEU A 23 -7.49 5.28 -2.36
N ASP A 24 -6.69 4.29 -2.76
CA ASP A 24 -7.19 2.96 -3.13
C ASP A 24 -6.07 1.91 -3.08
N VAL A 25 -6.45 0.64 -3.05
CA VAL A 25 -5.55 -0.51 -3.13
C VAL A 25 -6.11 -1.51 -4.13
N GLU A 26 -5.39 -1.69 -5.23
CA GLU A 26 -5.82 -2.54 -6.34
C GLU A 26 -4.80 -3.62 -6.66
N ALA A 27 -5.28 -4.78 -7.13
CA ALA A 27 -4.43 -5.85 -7.63
C ALA A 27 -4.51 -5.92 -9.15
N TYR A 28 -3.34 -5.90 -9.80
CA TYR A 28 -3.14 -6.06 -11.24
C TYR A 28 -2.39 -7.38 -11.47
N GLY A 29 -3.12 -8.46 -11.78
CA GLY A 29 -2.55 -9.81 -11.80
C GLY A 29 -1.86 -10.19 -10.49
N LYS A 30 -0.53 -10.31 -10.50
CA LYS A 30 0.30 -10.65 -9.33
C LYS A 30 0.92 -9.43 -8.62
N HIS A 31 0.54 -8.22 -9.03
CA HIS A 31 1.09 -6.96 -8.54
C HIS A 31 0.02 -6.24 -7.72
N LEU A 32 0.32 -5.95 -6.46
CA LEU A 32 -0.53 -5.17 -5.57
C LEU A 32 -0.04 -3.72 -5.59
N VAL A 33 -0.94 -2.78 -5.87
CA VAL A 33 -0.62 -1.36 -5.96
C VAL A 33 -1.48 -0.60 -4.96
N TYR A 34 -0.83 0.14 -4.07
CA TYR A 34 -1.48 1.13 -3.21
C TYR A 34 -1.31 2.49 -3.87
N ARG A 35 -2.42 3.15 -4.15
CA ARG A 35 -2.42 4.51 -4.72
C ARG A 35 -2.53 5.51 -3.58
N PHE A 36 -1.59 6.44 -3.54
CA PHE A 36 -1.59 7.59 -2.65
C PHE A 36 -1.95 8.86 -3.43
N ASP A 37 -2.21 9.94 -2.70
CA ASP A 37 -2.33 11.27 -3.27
C ASP A 37 -1.01 11.78 -3.90
N GLY A 38 -1.13 12.75 -4.81
CA GLY A 38 0.02 13.30 -5.54
C GLY A 38 0.74 12.30 -6.42
N GLU A 39 -0.02 11.45 -7.14
CA GLU A 39 0.48 10.49 -8.12
C GLU A 39 1.63 9.60 -7.61
N SER A 40 1.55 9.24 -6.33
CA SER A 40 2.51 8.37 -5.67
C SER A 40 1.91 6.99 -5.46
N TYR A 41 2.68 5.95 -5.80
CA TYR A 41 2.19 4.58 -5.77
C TYR A 41 3.19 3.70 -5.03
N LEU A 42 2.69 2.79 -4.18
CA LEU A 42 3.49 1.68 -3.65
C LEU A 42 3.18 0.44 -4.47
N HIS A 43 4.19 -0.07 -5.16
CA HIS A 43 4.12 -1.30 -5.92
C HIS A 43 4.71 -2.46 -5.13
N VAL A 44 3.91 -3.50 -4.92
CA VAL A 44 4.28 -4.71 -4.20
C VAL A 44 4.04 -5.94 -5.06
N HIS A 45 5.08 -6.75 -5.25
CA HIS A 45 4.96 -8.11 -5.78
C HIS A 45 5.44 -9.09 -4.72
N LEU A 46 4.60 -10.01 -4.26
CA LEU A 46 4.94 -10.89 -3.14
C LEU A 46 5.94 -12.00 -3.52
N GLY A 47 5.91 -12.48 -4.75
CA GLY A 47 6.64 -13.70 -5.11
C GLY A 47 6.22 -14.91 -4.26
N LEU A 48 7.11 -15.90 -4.13
CA LEU A 48 6.81 -17.18 -3.48
C LEU A 48 6.78 -17.09 -1.94
N PHE A 49 7.62 -16.23 -1.36
CA PHE A 49 7.82 -16.16 0.10
C PHE A 49 7.16 -14.93 0.75
N GLY A 50 6.62 -14.02 -0.06
CA GLY A 50 5.99 -12.80 0.43
C GLY A 50 4.71 -13.07 1.19
N ARG A 51 4.49 -12.31 2.27
CA ARG A 51 3.30 -12.42 3.12
C ARG A 51 2.77 -11.05 3.51
N ILE A 52 1.44 -10.93 3.53
CA ILE A 52 0.73 -9.74 4.03
C ILE A 52 -0.02 -10.15 5.30
N LYS A 53 0.15 -9.37 6.38
CA LYS A 53 -0.56 -9.58 7.65
C LYS A 53 -1.31 -8.31 8.04
N LYS A 54 -2.64 -8.37 8.09
CA LYS A 54 -3.49 -7.30 8.62
C LYS A 54 -3.76 -7.56 10.11
N ARG A 55 -3.68 -6.52 10.95
CA ARG A 55 -4.04 -6.57 12.37
C ARG A 55 -4.82 -5.32 12.79
N LYS A 56 -5.68 -5.43 13.80
CA LYS A 56 -6.32 -4.27 14.44
C LYS A 56 -5.30 -3.52 15.29
N LEU A 57 -5.51 -2.21 15.46
CA LEU A 57 -4.79 -1.42 16.45
C LEU A 57 -5.30 -1.72 17.88
N PRO A 58 -4.46 -1.55 18.93
CA PRO A 58 -3.12 -0.97 18.92
C PRO A 58 -2.06 -1.86 18.24
N ALA A 59 -1.07 -1.23 17.60
CA ALA A 59 -0.05 -1.93 16.84
C ALA A 59 0.95 -2.64 17.78
N PRO A 60 1.10 -3.98 17.71
CA PRO A 60 2.25 -4.62 18.33
C PRO A 60 3.54 -4.23 17.60
N GLU A 61 4.67 -4.36 18.30
CA GLU A 61 6.00 -4.20 17.70
C GLU A 61 6.14 -5.03 16.41
N PRO A 62 6.86 -4.54 15.38
CA PRO A 62 7.13 -5.32 14.17
C PRO A 62 7.80 -6.65 14.49
N VAL A 63 7.17 -7.75 14.09
CA VAL A 63 7.72 -9.11 14.29
C VAL A 63 8.25 -9.65 12.96
N GLY A 64 9.54 -9.95 12.93
CA GLY A 64 10.23 -10.53 11.76
C GLY A 64 10.67 -9.49 10.73
N ALA A 65 10.91 -9.96 9.50
CA ALA A 65 11.46 -9.16 8.40
C ALA A 65 10.39 -8.31 7.68
N VAL A 66 9.76 -7.37 8.41
CA VAL A 66 8.76 -6.46 7.85
C VAL A 66 9.43 -5.45 6.91
N ARG A 67 9.14 -5.55 5.61
CA ARG A 67 9.69 -4.66 4.58
C ARG A 67 9.01 -3.31 4.59
N VAL A 68 7.68 -3.30 4.69
CA VAL A 68 6.87 -2.10 4.83
C VAL A 68 5.71 -2.39 5.79
N ARG A 69 5.45 -1.44 6.68
CA ARG A 69 4.32 -1.40 7.60
C ARG A 69 3.47 -0.17 7.24
N LEU A 70 2.19 -0.44 7.06
CA LEU A 70 1.17 0.51 6.64
C LEU A 70 0.15 0.63 7.77
N GLU A 71 0.09 1.75 8.47
CA GLU A 71 -0.78 1.99 9.62
C GLU A 71 -1.78 3.10 9.30
N GLY A 72 -3.06 2.82 9.46
CA GLY A 72 -4.07 3.88 9.52
C GLY A 72 -4.94 3.72 10.77
N ASP A 73 -6.10 4.36 10.80
CA ASP A 73 -6.77 4.66 12.09
C ASP A 73 -7.25 3.44 12.88
N THR A 74 -7.51 2.32 12.20
CA THR A 74 -8.11 1.12 12.85
C THR A 74 -7.27 -0.14 12.70
N HIS A 75 -6.38 -0.18 11.71
CA HIS A 75 -5.64 -1.38 11.34
C HIS A 75 -4.25 -1.02 10.85
N LEU A 76 -3.34 -1.99 11.02
CA LEU A 76 -2.05 -2.02 10.36
C LEU A 76 -1.97 -3.18 9.38
N VAL A 77 -1.10 -3.03 8.39
CA VAL A 77 -0.73 -4.05 7.42
C VAL A 77 0.79 -4.16 7.38
N ASP A 78 1.31 -5.34 7.71
CA ASP A 78 2.73 -5.68 7.57
C ASP A 78 2.95 -6.51 6.30
N ILE A 79 3.86 -6.06 5.43
CA ILE A 79 4.29 -6.78 4.24
C ILE A 79 5.71 -7.30 4.48
N ASN A 80 5.87 -8.62 4.38
CA ASN A 80 7.09 -9.33 4.71
C ASN A 80 7.62 -10.04 3.47
N GLY A 81 8.93 -9.96 3.23
CA GLY A 81 9.61 -10.68 2.15
C GLY A 81 9.01 -10.51 0.74
N PRO A 82 8.49 -9.34 0.33
CA PRO A 82 8.04 -9.18 -1.05
C PRO A 82 9.24 -9.28 -2.01
N ALA A 83 9.01 -9.83 -3.19
CA ALA A 83 9.97 -9.85 -4.29
C ALA A 83 10.20 -8.45 -4.89
N ILE A 84 9.16 -7.61 -4.94
CA ILE A 84 9.24 -6.20 -5.33
C ILE A 84 8.53 -5.35 -4.27
N CYS A 85 9.17 -4.26 -3.87
CA CYS A 85 8.61 -3.24 -2.97
C CYS A 85 9.27 -1.91 -3.31
N GLU A 86 8.58 -1.10 -4.11
CA GLU A 86 9.11 0.14 -4.66
C GLU A 86 8.03 1.22 -4.75
N THR A 87 8.47 2.48 -4.83
CA THR A 87 7.60 3.60 -5.17
C THR A 87 7.59 3.82 -6.66
N LEU A 88 6.41 4.10 -7.23
CA LEU A 88 6.26 4.57 -8.61
C LEU A 88 5.60 5.94 -8.61
N ASP A 89 5.89 6.71 -9.65
CA ASP A 89 5.15 7.90 -10.05
C ASP A 89 4.04 7.53 -11.06
N GLY A 90 3.35 8.54 -11.59
CA GLY A 90 2.29 8.35 -12.59
C GLY A 90 2.76 7.59 -13.82
N ASP A 91 3.90 7.96 -14.39
CA ASP A 91 4.47 7.31 -15.59
C ASP A 91 4.87 5.86 -15.30
N GLY A 92 5.52 5.61 -14.16
CA GLY A 92 5.86 4.26 -13.72
C GLY A 92 4.63 3.37 -13.52
N PHE A 93 3.55 3.92 -12.96
CA PHE A 93 2.28 3.20 -12.82
C PHE A 93 1.64 2.88 -14.18
N GLN A 94 1.63 3.84 -15.12
CA GLN A 94 1.13 3.60 -16.49
C GLN A 94 1.95 2.54 -17.22
N ALA A 95 3.28 2.58 -17.09
CA ALA A 95 4.15 1.56 -17.66
C ALA A 95 3.91 0.17 -17.06
N LEU A 96 3.72 0.08 -15.73
CA LEU A 96 3.40 -1.18 -15.05
C LEU A 96 2.09 -1.77 -15.57
N THR A 97 1.01 -0.98 -15.58
CA THR A 97 -0.32 -1.44 -15.99
C THR A 97 -0.39 -1.76 -17.48
N GLY A 98 0.28 -0.96 -18.33
CA GLY A 98 0.38 -1.19 -19.77
C GLY A 98 1.06 -2.52 -20.12
N ARG A 99 2.11 -2.91 -19.37
CA ARG A 99 2.82 -4.18 -19.56
C ARG A 99 1.99 -5.42 -19.18
N ILE A 100 1.11 -5.28 -18.20
CA ILE A 100 0.24 -6.39 -17.74
C ILE A 100 -0.91 -6.62 -18.73
N GLY A 101 -1.25 -5.60 -19.54
CA GLY A 101 -2.38 -5.63 -20.47
C GLY A 101 -3.74 -5.46 -19.76
N PRO A 102 -4.85 -5.31 -20.51
CA PRO A 102 -6.18 -5.33 -19.93
C PRO A 102 -6.46 -6.71 -19.31
N ASP A 103 -6.56 -6.75 -17.98
CA ASP A 103 -6.72 -7.96 -17.19
C ASP A 103 -8.02 -8.74 -17.58
N VAL A 104 -7.86 -10.00 -18.02
CA VAL A 104 -8.94 -10.88 -18.49
C VAL A 104 -9.90 -11.29 -17.36
N ALA A 105 -9.50 -11.15 -16.08
CA ALA A 105 -10.35 -11.44 -14.93
C ALA A 105 -11.24 -10.25 -14.52
N ARG A 106 -11.27 -9.16 -15.28
CA ARG A 106 -12.23 -8.05 -15.09
C ARG A 106 -13.64 -8.43 -15.54
N ARG A 107 -14.25 -9.41 -14.90
CA ARG A 107 -15.71 -9.54 -14.87
C ARG A 107 -16.22 -8.53 -13.85
N CYS A 108 -17.11 -7.62 -14.27
CA CYS A 108 -17.80 -6.60 -13.48
C CYS A 108 -17.90 -6.99 -11.99
N ARG A 109 -16.95 -6.51 -11.18
CA ARG A 109 -17.16 -6.41 -9.76
C ARG A 109 -17.48 -4.97 -9.50
N SER A 110 -18.69 -4.72 -9.01
CA SER A 110 -19.11 -3.40 -8.56
C SER A 110 -17.98 -2.80 -7.73
N ARG A 111 -17.66 -1.54 -8.05
CA ARG A 111 -16.76 -0.70 -7.27
C ARG A 111 -17.42 -0.51 -5.91
N THR A 112 -17.30 -1.49 -5.02
CA THR A 112 -17.62 -1.30 -3.62
C THR A 112 -16.55 -0.35 -3.11
N PRO A 113 -16.87 0.91 -2.75
CA PRO A 113 -15.88 1.76 -2.15
C PRO A 113 -15.29 1.02 -0.95
N PHE A 114 -13.97 0.97 -0.88
CA PHE A 114 -13.28 0.47 0.30
C PHE A 114 -13.74 1.32 1.49
N THR A 115 -14.52 0.75 2.40
CA THR A 115 -15.02 1.44 3.62
C THR A 115 -14.00 1.45 4.76
N GLY A 116 -12.71 1.26 4.47
CA GLY A 116 -11.62 1.31 5.44
C GLY A 116 -10.73 2.53 5.23
N PHE A 117 -10.34 3.21 6.33
CA PHE A 117 -9.62 4.50 6.37
C PHE A 117 -10.50 5.71 6.05
N ARG A 118 -11.39 6.04 6.99
CA ARG A 118 -12.09 7.32 6.97
C ARG A 118 -11.20 8.36 7.65
N ALA A 119 -10.49 9.16 6.84
CA ALA A 119 -9.77 10.33 7.33
C ALA A 119 -10.74 11.26 8.10
N ALA A 120 -10.45 11.50 9.38
CA ALA A 120 -11.10 12.59 10.10
C ALA A 120 -10.51 13.91 9.59
N ALA A 121 -11.37 14.81 9.13
CA ALA A 121 -11.00 16.17 8.76
C ALA A 121 -10.35 16.90 9.96
N PRO A 122 -9.40 17.83 9.74
CA PRO A 122 -8.80 18.59 10.84
C PRO A 122 -9.88 19.44 11.51
N ALA A 123 -10.03 19.28 12.83
CA ALA A 123 -10.82 20.20 13.63
C ALA A 123 -10.11 21.56 13.62
N SER A 124 -10.77 22.57 13.05
CA SER A 124 -10.39 23.97 13.21
C SER A 124 -10.49 24.34 14.69
N ALA A 125 -9.34 24.62 15.32
CA ALA A 125 -9.29 25.21 16.65
C ALA A 125 -9.76 26.67 16.58
N GLY A 126 -10.70 27.03 17.45
CA GLY A 126 -11.03 28.41 17.79
C GLY A 126 -10.22 28.93 18.96
#